data_AF-A0A2J0KS13-F1
#
_entry.id   AF-A0A2J0KS13-F1
#
_cell.length_a   1.000
_cell.length_b   1.000
_cell.length_c   1.000
_cell.angle_alpha   90.00
_cell.angle_beta   90.00
_cell.angle_gamma   90.00
#
_symmetry.space_group_name_H-M   'P 1'
#
loop_
_entity.id
_entity.type
_entity.pdbx_description
1 polymer ?
#
loop_
_entity_poly.entity_id
_entity_poly.type
_entity_poly.pdbx_seq_one_letter_code
_entity_poly.pdbx_strand_id
1 'polypeptide(L)'
;MSHLEVSLVCYSPRLLFAFNRRQIVIALICVLLSICGPLPAQASETHQKNFTSITPEDMNQIANLHERAEGLIAQHKFRDAINVYSEIVLTEPDDEDAYADMGQAYMVLGDFKRAKDAFQNALHINPENEIASLGLGKIVDPDFAATA
;
A
#
# COMPACT_ATOMS: atom_id res chain seq x y z
N MET A 1 -18.05 43.22 57.21
CA MET A 1 -16.59 43.02 57.12
C MET A 1 -16.33 42.04 55.98
N SER A 2 -15.48 42.27 54.99
CA SER A 2 -14.86 43.53 54.50
C SER A 2 -13.86 43.23 53.37
N HIS A 3 -14.14 43.65 52.12
CA HIS A 3 -13.18 43.77 51.01
C HIS A 3 -12.49 42.43 50.59
N LEU A 4 -11.69 42.26 49.54
CA LEU A 4 -11.11 43.18 48.53
C LEU A 4 -10.79 42.38 47.24
N GLU A 5 -10.89 42.87 45.99
CA GLU A 5 -12.02 43.52 45.30
C GLU A 5 -11.77 43.58 43.76
N VAL A 6 -12.80 43.89 42.95
CA VAL A 6 -12.76 44.64 41.66
C VAL A 6 -11.75 44.17 40.57
N SER A 7 -12.20 43.78 39.37
CA SER A 7 -12.38 44.75 38.27
C SER A 7 -13.32 44.28 37.14
N LEU A 8 -14.22 45.16 36.71
CA LEU A 8 -14.84 45.11 35.38
C LEU A 8 -14.00 45.96 34.40
N VAL A 9 -13.75 45.46 33.18
CA VAL A 9 -13.63 46.32 32.00
C VAL A 9 -14.40 45.71 30.83
N CYS A 10 -15.51 46.35 30.49
CA CYS A 10 -16.22 46.44 29.21
C CYS A 10 -15.79 45.54 28.03
N TYR A 11 -16.78 44.89 27.41
CA TYR A 11 -17.14 45.26 26.04
C TYR A 11 -18.66 45.41 25.88
N SER A 12 -19.09 46.22 24.91
CA SER A 12 -20.43 46.83 24.87
C SER A 12 -21.47 46.01 24.09
N PRO A 13 -22.79 46.20 24.32
CA PRO A 13 -23.87 45.58 23.55
C PRO A 13 -24.05 46.23 22.15
N ARG A 14 -22.94 46.48 21.44
CA ARG A 14 -22.88 47.15 20.14
C ARG A 14 -22.10 46.35 19.09
N LEU A 15 -22.37 45.05 18.98
CA LEU A 15 -22.07 44.29 17.77
C LEU A 15 -23.32 43.59 17.20
N LEU A 16 -24.36 44.40 17.04
CA LEU A 16 -25.36 44.21 16.00
C LEU A 16 -24.64 44.09 14.63
N PHE A 17 -25.16 43.27 13.70
CA PHE A 17 -24.62 43.08 12.34
C PHE A 17 -23.20 42.47 12.20
N ALA A 18 -23.06 41.17 12.45
CA ALA A 18 -21.99 40.35 11.82
C ALA A 18 -22.31 38.85 11.65
N PHE A 19 -23.60 38.42 11.63
CA PHE A 19 -23.97 37.02 11.34
C PHE A 19 -23.73 36.68 9.86
N ASN A 20 -22.46 36.46 9.53
CA ASN A 20 -21.99 36.12 8.19
C ASN A 20 -22.58 34.78 7.76
N ARG A 21 -23.06 34.68 6.50
CA ARG A 21 -23.72 33.47 5.95
C ARG A 21 -22.92 32.18 6.22
N ARG A 22 -21.59 32.27 6.26
CA ARG A 22 -20.69 31.17 6.59
C ARG A 22 -21.01 30.49 7.93
N GLN A 23 -21.31 31.25 9.00
CA GLN A 23 -21.60 30.64 10.30
C GLN A 23 -22.97 29.96 10.35
N ILE A 24 -23.97 30.50 9.64
CA ILE A 24 -25.29 29.85 9.50
C ILE A 24 -25.16 28.54 8.71
N VAL A 25 -24.35 28.52 7.65
CA VAL A 25 -24.04 27.30 6.88
C VAL A 25 -23.31 26.26 7.74
N ILE A 26 -22.31 26.67 8.55
CA ILE A 26 -21.61 25.75 9.47
C ILE A 26 -22.59 25.16 10.49
N ALA A 27 -23.45 25.97 11.11
CA ALA A 27 -24.45 25.49 12.06
C ALA A 27 -25.42 24.48 11.44
N LEU A 28 -25.90 24.73 10.21
CA LEU A 28 -26.76 23.80 9.48
C LEU A 28 -26.04 22.48 9.12
N ILE A 29 -24.76 22.55 8.71
CA ILE A 29 -23.95 21.35 8.46
C ILE A 29 -23.78 20.52 9.74
N CYS A 30 -23.46 21.14 10.88
CA CYS A 30 -23.34 20.44 12.16
C CYS A 30 -24.65 19.76 12.60
N VAL A 31 -25.81 20.40 12.36
CA VAL A 31 -27.12 19.78 12.65
C VAL A 31 -27.41 18.60 11.71
N LEU A 32 -27.12 18.72 10.41
CA LEU A 32 -27.28 17.61 9.45
C LEU A 32 -26.38 16.42 9.80
N LEU A 33 -25.12 16.66 10.17
CA LEU A 33 -24.19 15.63 10.65
C LEU A 33 -24.62 14.99 11.99
N SER A 34 -25.44 15.67 12.79
CA SER A 34 -25.97 15.13 14.06
C SER A 34 -27.23 14.29 13.86
N ILE A 35 -27.92 14.43 12.73
CA ILE A 35 -29.12 13.64 12.38
C ILE A 35 -28.74 12.39 11.57
N CYS A 36 -27.63 12.46 10.82
CA CYS A 36 -27.02 11.29 10.20
C CYS A 36 -26.26 10.48 11.27
N GLY A 37 -26.96 9.55 11.93
CA GLY A 37 -26.31 8.49 12.71
C GLY A 37 -25.24 7.79 11.87
N PRO A 38 -24.14 7.31 12.47
CA PRO A 38 -22.93 6.97 11.75
C PRO A 38 -23.24 6.01 10.60
N LEU A 39 -23.01 6.48 9.37
CA LEU A 39 -22.93 5.63 8.19
C LEU A 39 -22.05 4.43 8.56
N PRO A 40 -22.42 3.20 8.18
CA PRO A 40 -21.46 2.10 8.20
C PRO A 40 -20.37 2.50 7.22
N ALA A 41 -19.27 3.04 7.76
CA ALA A 41 -18.08 3.25 6.99
C ALA A 41 -17.73 1.90 6.40
N GLN A 42 -17.73 1.81 5.08
CA GLN A 42 -17.10 0.70 4.38
C GLN A 42 -15.60 0.86 4.58
N ALA A 43 -15.15 0.54 5.80
CA ALA A 43 -13.85 -0.03 6.01
C ALA A 43 -13.76 -1.18 5.00
N SER A 44 -12.96 -0.96 3.96
CA SER A 44 -12.58 -1.99 3.00
C SER A 44 -12.26 -3.25 3.78
N GLU A 45 -12.94 -4.36 3.48
CA GLU A 45 -12.74 -5.63 4.19
C GLU A 45 -11.26 -5.99 4.12
N THR A 46 -10.55 -5.69 5.20
CA THR A 46 -9.14 -6.01 5.34
C THR A 46 -9.05 -7.51 5.32
N HIS A 47 -8.63 -8.05 4.18
CA HIS A 47 -8.06 -9.39 4.04
C HIS A 47 -6.72 -9.46 4.78
N GLN A 48 -6.76 -9.12 6.07
CA GLN A 48 -5.75 -9.46 7.04
C GLN A 48 -5.91 -10.96 7.30
N LYS A 49 -5.43 -11.77 6.34
CA LYS A 49 -5.05 -13.15 6.62
C LYS A 49 -4.20 -13.10 7.89
N ASN A 50 -4.58 -13.83 8.94
CA ASN A 50 -3.83 -13.79 10.19
C ASN A 50 -2.41 -14.31 9.93
N PHE A 51 -1.42 -13.44 10.13
CA PHE A 51 0.00 -13.66 9.82
C PHE A 51 0.68 -14.57 10.86
N THR A 52 0.06 -15.71 11.16
CA THR A 52 0.45 -16.61 12.25
C THR A 52 0.15 -18.06 11.88
N SER A 53 1.20 -18.89 11.86
CA SER A 53 1.23 -20.29 11.39
C SER A 53 0.70 -20.50 9.97
N ILE A 54 1.62 -20.40 8.99
CA ILE A 54 1.48 -21.08 7.69
C ILE A 54 1.28 -22.58 7.98
N THR A 55 0.26 -23.19 7.40
CA THR A 55 -0.04 -24.61 7.64
C THR A 55 0.68 -25.51 6.63
N PRO A 56 0.84 -26.82 6.90
CA PRO A 56 1.36 -27.77 5.91
C PRO A 56 0.51 -27.86 4.63
N GLU A 57 -0.75 -27.42 4.65
CA GLU A 57 -1.61 -27.36 3.47
C GLU A 57 -1.31 -26.10 2.64
N ASP A 58 -1.06 -24.96 3.28
CA ASP A 58 -0.57 -23.73 2.63
C ASP A 58 0.78 -23.98 1.93
N MET A 59 1.75 -24.63 2.59
CA MET A 59 3.06 -24.94 1.97
C MET A 59 2.91 -25.75 0.67
N ASN A 60 2.02 -26.75 0.66
CA ASN A 60 1.74 -27.57 -0.53
C ASN A 60 1.02 -26.76 -1.62
N GLN A 61 0.14 -25.83 -1.23
CA GLN A 61 -0.50 -24.92 -2.17
C GLN A 61 0.52 -23.95 -2.80
N ILE A 62 1.46 -23.41 -2.03
CA ILE A 62 2.48 -22.46 -2.50
C ILE A 62 3.46 -23.14 -3.45
N ALA A 63 3.90 -24.38 -3.15
CA ALA A 63 4.68 -25.17 -4.09
C ALA A 63 3.96 -25.37 -5.44
N ASN A 64 2.65 -25.63 -5.42
CA ASN A 64 1.84 -25.75 -6.64
C ASN A 64 1.70 -24.40 -7.39
N LEU A 65 1.65 -23.28 -6.68
CA LEU A 65 1.66 -21.94 -7.28
C LEU A 65 3.02 -21.64 -7.95
N HIS A 66 4.14 -22.03 -7.35
CA HIS A 66 5.47 -21.92 -7.96
C HIS A 66 5.58 -22.75 -9.26
N GLU A 67 5.24 -24.04 -9.22
CA GLU A 67 5.19 -24.90 -10.44
C GLU A 67 4.29 -24.28 -11.54
N ARG A 68 3.16 -23.69 -11.16
CA ARG A 68 2.23 -22.99 -12.06
C ARG A 68 2.85 -21.69 -12.61
N ALA A 69 3.59 -20.93 -11.81
CA ALA A 69 4.24 -19.69 -12.21
C ALA A 69 5.39 -19.96 -13.20
N GLU A 70 6.29 -20.89 -12.87
CA GLU A 70 7.34 -21.38 -13.78
C GLU A 70 6.74 -21.87 -15.10
N GLY A 71 5.69 -22.69 -15.03
CA GLY A 71 4.97 -23.20 -16.19
C GLY A 71 4.37 -22.09 -17.07
N LEU A 72 4.02 -20.93 -16.50
CA LEU A 72 3.56 -19.75 -17.24
C LEU A 72 4.73 -18.94 -17.83
N ILE A 73 5.86 -18.83 -17.13
CA ILE A 73 7.11 -18.24 -17.65
C ILE A 73 7.60 -19.04 -18.88
N ALA A 74 7.62 -20.37 -18.80
CA ALA A 74 7.97 -21.26 -19.91
C ALA A 74 7.00 -21.17 -21.12
N GLN A 75 5.77 -20.69 -20.89
CA GLN A 75 4.78 -20.39 -21.94
C GLN A 75 4.87 -18.93 -22.46
N HIS A 76 5.85 -18.15 -22.02
CA HIS A 76 5.96 -16.70 -22.25
C HIS A 76 4.75 -15.87 -21.75
N LYS A 77 3.98 -16.40 -20.81
CA LYS A 77 2.78 -15.77 -20.23
C LYS A 77 3.14 -14.91 -19.01
N PHE A 78 4.10 -14.01 -19.17
CA PHE A 78 4.70 -13.23 -18.08
C PHE A 78 3.67 -12.50 -17.21
N ARG A 79 2.59 -11.95 -17.79
CA ARG A 79 1.51 -11.29 -17.04
C ARG A 79 0.73 -12.26 -16.15
N ASP A 80 0.48 -13.49 -16.63
CA ASP A 80 -0.23 -14.50 -15.85
C ASP A 80 0.68 -15.02 -14.74
N ALA A 81 1.97 -15.23 -15.02
CA ALA A 81 2.97 -15.61 -14.02
C ALA A 81 3.08 -14.55 -12.89
N ILE A 82 3.14 -13.26 -13.23
CA ILE A 82 3.12 -12.15 -12.24
C ILE A 82 1.90 -12.21 -11.32
N ASN A 83 0.72 -12.56 -11.85
CA ASN A 83 -0.47 -12.72 -11.01
C ASN A 83 -0.30 -13.89 -10.03
N VAL A 84 0.31 -15.00 -10.45
CA VAL A 84 0.58 -16.16 -9.58
C VAL A 84 1.66 -15.85 -8.53
N TYR A 85 2.78 -15.21 -8.89
CA TYR A 85 3.75 -14.71 -7.91
C TYR A 85 3.11 -13.69 -6.94
N SER A 86 2.12 -12.92 -7.39
CA SER A 86 1.32 -12.05 -6.50
C SER A 86 0.43 -12.85 -5.53
N GLU A 87 -0.09 -14.02 -5.91
CA GLU A 87 -0.80 -14.95 -5.01
C GLU A 87 0.16 -15.55 -3.96
N ILE A 88 1.41 -15.84 -4.34
CA ILE A 88 2.48 -16.37 -3.47
C ILE A 88 2.89 -15.33 -2.41
N VAL A 89 3.33 -14.13 -2.80
CA VAL A 89 3.79 -13.09 -1.84
C VAL A 89 2.66 -12.49 -0.98
N LEU A 90 1.39 -12.81 -1.27
CA LEU A 90 0.23 -12.57 -0.40
C LEU A 90 -0.01 -13.69 0.63
N THR A 91 0.87 -14.69 0.70
CA THR A 91 0.78 -15.85 1.59
C THR A 91 2.13 -16.10 2.28
N GLU A 92 3.24 -15.99 1.54
CA GLU A 92 4.62 -15.90 2.04
C GLU A 92 5.26 -14.56 1.60
N PRO A 93 5.06 -13.46 2.36
CA PRO A 93 5.66 -12.15 2.07
C PRO A 93 7.20 -12.09 2.23
N ASP A 94 7.79 -13.17 2.75
CA ASP A 94 9.23 -13.32 2.99
C ASP A 94 9.88 -14.30 1.97
N ASP A 95 9.22 -14.60 0.85
CA ASP A 95 9.76 -15.39 -0.28
C ASP A 95 10.56 -14.48 -1.23
N GLU A 96 11.91 -14.53 -1.17
CA GLU A 96 12.76 -13.69 -2.02
C GLU A 96 12.72 -14.09 -3.50
N ASP A 97 12.48 -15.37 -3.81
CA ASP A 97 12.59 -15.91 -5.16
C ASP A 97 11.31 -15.60 -5.96
N ALA A 98 10.13 -15.63 -5.34
CA ALA A 98 8.90 -15.11 -5.92
C ALA A 98 9.01 -13.60 -6.25
N TYR A 99 9.68 -12.81 -5.41
CA TYR A 99 9.97 -11.40 -5.72
C TYR A 99 11.01 -11.25 -6.85
N ALA A 100 12.05 -12.08 -6.86
CA ALA A 100 13.08 -12.06 -7.91
C ALA A 100 12.48 -12.43 -9.28
N ASP A 101 11.73 -13.52 -9.38
CA ASP A 101 11.10 -13.97 -10.63
C ASP A 101 9.97 -13.07 -11.09
N MET A 102 9.17 -12.51 -10.18
CA MET A 102 8.23 -11.45 -10.54
C MET A 102 8.98 -10.23 -11.12
N GLY A 103 10.16 -9.91 -10.58
CA GLY A 103 11.09 -8.93 -11.16
C GLY A 103 11.57 -9.30 -12.56
N GLN A 104 11.97 -10.55 -12.80
CA GLN A 104 12.34 -11.06 -14.12
C GLN A 104 11.17 -10.97 -15.13
N ALA A 105 9.96 -11.32 -14.71
CA ALA A 105 8.77 -11.22 -15.54
C ALA A 105 8.41 -9.77 -15.89
N TYR A 106 8.60 -8.83 -14.95
CA TYR A 106 8.45 -7.40 -15.23
C TYR A 106 9.53 -6.86 -16.18
N MET A 107 10.78 -7.34 -16.08
CA MET A 107 11.85 -6.99 -17.04
C MET A 107 11.48 -7.35 -18.48
N VAL A 108 10.98 -8.58 -18.71
CA VAL A 108 10.61 -9.03 -20.06
C VAL A 108 9.39 -8.28 -20.61
N LEU A 109 8.51 -7.78 -19.74
CA LEU A 109 7.40 -6.89 -20.12
C LEU A 109 7.81 -5.41 -20.30
N GLY A 110 9.07 -5.05 -20.07
CA GLY A 110 9.58 -3.68 -20.16
C GLY A 110 9.13 -2.76 -19.01
N ASP A 111 8.55 -3.31 -17.93
CA ASP A 111 8.16 -2.53 -16.75
C ASP A 111 9.33 -2.45 -15.77
N PHE A 112 10.39 -1.76 -16.20
CA PHE A 112 11.62 -1.58 -15.44
C PHE A 112 11.39 -0.96 -14.05
N LYS A 113 10.28 -0.23 -13.86
CA LYS A 113 9.91 0.29 -12.56
C LYS A 113 9.46 -0.82 -11.62
N ARG A 114 8.43 -1.61 -11.99
CA ARG A 114 7.97 -2.70 -11.13
C ARG A 114 8.97 -3.84 -11.02
N ALA A 115 9.81 -4.05 -12.03
CA ALA A 115 10.97 -4.94 -11.94
C ALA A 115 11.93 -4.49 -10.83
N LYS A 116 12.30 -3.20 -10.81
CA LYS A 116 13.14 -2.62 -9.76
C LYS A 116 12.50 -2.75 -8.38
N ASP A 117 11.23 -2.34 -8.25
CA ASP A 117 10.50 -2.41 -6.98
C ASP A 117 10.47 -3.86 -6.44
N ALA A 118 10.28 -4.86 -7.30
CA ALA A 118 10.29 -6.28 -6.92
C ALA A 118 11.69 -6.81 -6.54
N PHE A 119 12.72 -6.54 -7.35
CA PHE A 119 14.10 -6.92 -7.02
C PHE A 119 14.60 -6.24 -5.72
N GLN A 120 14.14 -5.03 -5.41
CA GLN A 120 14.47 -4.37 -4.14
C GLN A 120 13.81 -5.04 -2.93
N ASN A 121 12.65 -5.68 -3.08
CA ASN A 121 12.03 -6.49 -2.02
C ASN A 121 12.81 -7.80 -1.83
N ALA A 122 13.16 -8.51 -2.91
CA ALA A 122 13.98 -9.73 -2.84
C ALA A 122 15.31 -9.48 -2.09
N LEU A 123 16.02 -8.39 -2.40
CA LEU A 123 17.25 -8.00 -1.69
C LEU A 123 17.03 -7.42 -0.28
N HIS A 124 15.79 -7.09 0.10
CA HIS A 124 15.46 -6.70 1.47
C HIS A 124 15.30 -7.92 2.38
N ILE A 125 14.72 -9.00 1.84
CA ILE A 125 14.58 -10.31 2.47
C ILE A 125 15.93 -11.03 2.51
N ASN A 126 16.54 -11.23 1.34
CA ASN A 126 17.83 -11.89 1.17
C ASN A 126 18.81 -11.01 0.38
N PRO A 127 19.70 -10.26 1.06
CA PRO A 127 20.71 -9.41 0.43
C PRO A 127 21.72 -10.14 -0.47
N GLU A 128 21.79 -11.47 -0.42
CA GLU A 128 22.68 -12.30 -1.24
C GLU A 128 21.96 -12.90 -2.49
N ASN A 129 20.70 -12.57 -2.74
CA ASN A 129 19.96 -13.05 -3.92
C ASN A 129 20.59 -12.53 -5.23
N GLU A 130 21.35 -13.40 -5.91
CA GLU A 130 22.10 -13.06 -7.13
C GLU A 130 21.20 -12.59 -8.27
N ILE A 131 20.01 -13.20 -8.43
CA ILE A 131 19.05 -12.88 -9.50
C ILE A 131 18.59 -11.44 -9.36
N ALA A 132 18.21 -11.02 -8.16
CA ALA A 132 17.76 -9.67 -7.88
C ALA A 132 18.89 -8.62 -7.97
N SER A 133 20.10 -8.96 -7.53
CA SER A 133 21.29 -8.11 -7.67
C SER A 133 21.63 -7.86 -9.15
N LEU A 134 21.71 -8.91 -9.96
CA LEU A 134 21.92 -8.85 -11.41
C LEU A 134 20.74 -8.17 -12.14
N GLY A 135 19.52 -8.34 -11.63
CA GLY A 135 18.31 -7.69 -12.11
C GLY A 135 18.36 -6.17 -11.95
N LEU A 136 18.76 -5.68 -10.78
CA LEU A 136 18.95 -4.25 -10.54
C LEU A 136 20.08 -3.64 -11.37
N GLY A 137 21.21 -4.32 -11.54
CA GLY A 137 22.30 -3.85 -12.41
C GLY A 137 21.81 -3.54 -13.83
N LYS A 138 21.07 -4.47 -14.42
CA LYS A 138 20.46 -4.32 -15.76
C LYS A 138 19.44 -3.17 -15.88
N ILE A 139 18.90 -2.67 -14.76
CA ILE A 139 17.96 -1.53 -14.75
C ILE A 139 18.69 -0.20 -14.48
N VAL A 140 19.75 -0.22 -13.67
CA VAL A 140 20.54 0.96 -13.32
C VAL A 140 21.45 1.41 -14.46
N ASP A 141 21.90 0.48 -15.31
CA ASP A 141 22.70 0.74 -16.51
C ASP A 141 21.87 0.55 -17.81
N PRO A 142 20.82 1.38 -18.08
CA PRO A 142 19.96 1.20 -19.25
C PRO A 142 20.71 1.40 -20.59
N ASP A 143 21.80 2.16 -20.57
CA ASP A 143 22.66 2.39 -21.75
C ASP A 143 23.39 1.12 -22.20
N PHE A 144 23.63 0.14 -21.31
CA PHE A 144 24.32 -1.10 -21.64
C PHE A 144 23.51 -1.97 -22.62
N ALA A 145 22.18 -1.84 -22.61
CA ALA A 145 21.27 -2.51 -23.54
C ALA A 145 21.16 -1.80 -24.90
N ALA A 146 21.72 -0.58 -25.05
CA ALA A 146 21.66 0.21 -26.28
C ALA A 146 22.93 0.10 -27.14
N THR A 147 23.95 -0.64 -26.70
CA THR A 147 25.30 -0.67 -27.30
C THR A 147 25.81 -2.08 -27.65
N ALA A 148 24.92 -3.06 -27.83
CA ALA A 148 25.23 -4.44 -28.21
C ALA A 148 24.45 -4.87 -29.46
#